data_AF-A0A8B3RSM9-F1
#
_entry.id   AF-A0A8B3RSM9-F1
#
_cell.length_a   1.000
_cell.length_b   1.000
_cell.length_c   1.000
_cell.angle_alpha   90.00
_cell.angle_beta   90.00
_cell.angle_gamma   90.00
#
_symmetry.space_group_name_H-M   'P 1'
#
loop_
_entity.id
_entity.type
_entity.pdbx_description
1 polymer ?
#
loop_
_entity_poly.entity_id
_entity_poly.type
_entity_poly.pdbx_seq_one_letter_code
_entity_poly.pdbx_strand_id
1 'polypeptide(L)'
;MDKYLLNSTYIPLLISAKSCLEKRDFYLANKKILSAIHACFDRPEAYNLLGICYELQGKRKEAIKYFRISYFYDQSFVPASVNLQRIIENINKEIDFGI
;
A
#
# COMPACT_ATOMS: atom_id res chain seq x y z
N MET A 1 -1.53 -17.99 -10.74
CA MET A 1 -2.54 -17.44 -9.80
C MET A 1 -3.78 -17.07 -10.59
N ASP A 2 -4.98 -17.27 -10.04
CA ASP A 2 -6.24 -17.14 -10.78
C ASP A 2 -6.63 -15.66 -11.01
N LYS A 3 -6.83 -15.29 -12.28
CA LYS A 3 -7.33 -13.97 -12.69
C LYS A 3 -8.67 -13.63 -12.04
N TYR A 4 -9.47 -14.64 -11.72
CA TYR A 4 -10.72 -14.47 -10.99
C TYR A 4 -10.50 -13.89 -9.59
N LEU A 5 -9.58 -14.45 -8.80
CA LEU A 5 -9.28 -13.96 -7.43
C LEU A 5 -8.79 -12.51 -7.44
N LEU A 6 -7.96 -12.17 -8.43
CA LEU A 6 -7.44 -10.82 -8.62
C LEU A 6 -8.58 -9.81 -8.82
N ASN A 7 -9.49 -10.10 -9.74
CA ASN A 7 -10.56 -9.18 -10.14
C ASN A 7 -11.75 -9.16 -9.15
N SER A 8 -12.09 -10.31 -8.56
CA SER A 8 -13.29 -10.44 -7.70
C SER A 8 -13.01 -10.05 -6.25
N THR A 9 -11.76 -10.13 -5.80
CA THR A 9 -11.40 -9.97 -4.38
C THR A 9 -10.29 -8.96 -4.17
N TYR A 10 -9.11 -9.17 -4.76
CA TYR A 10 -7.92 -8.36 -4.46
C TYR A 10 -8.10 -6.89 -4.85
N ILE A 11 -8.43 -6.59 -6.10
CA ILE A 11 -8.60 -5.21 -6.59
C ILE A 11 -9.71 -4.47 -5.81
N PRO A 12 -10.92 -5.04 -5.58
CA PRO A 12 -11.92 -4.39 -4.73
C PRO A 12 -11.44 -4.07 -3.31
N LEU A 13 -10.62 -4.95 -2.71
CA LEU A 13 -10.04 -4.69 -1.40
C LEU A 13 -9.06 -3.51 -1.44
N LEU A 14 -8.24 -3.39 -2.48
CA LEU A 14 -7.33 -2.25 -2.67
C LEU A 14 -8.08 -0.93 -2.83
N ILE A 15 -9.11 -0.89 -3.69
CA ILE A 15 -9.94 0.30 -3.91
C ILE A 15 -10.64 0.71 -2.60
N SER A 16 -11.21 -0.26 -1.88
CA SER A 16 -11.84 -0.02 -0.58
C SER A 16 -10.85 0.48 0.45
N ALA A 17 -9.63 -0.07 0.50
CA ALA A 17 -8.58 0.37 1.40
C ALA A 17 -8.13 1.81 1.11
N LYS A 18 -7.90 2.15 -0.16
CA LYS A 18 -7.59 3.52 -0.60
C LYS A 18 -8.65 4.51 -0.14
N SER A 19 -9.93 4.20 -0.36
CA SER A 19 -11.03 5.06 0.11
C SER A 19 -11.05 5.24 1.64
N CYS A 20 -10.72 4.19 2.41
CA CYS A 20 -10.60 4.31 3.86
C CYS A 20 -9.42 5.18 4.28
N LEU A 21 -8.27 5.08 3.60
CA LEU A 21 -7.10 5.92 3.85
C LEU A 21 -7.37 7.40 3.57
N GLU A 22 -8.04 7.71 2.46
CA GLU A 22 -8.47 9.08 2.13
C GLU A 22 -9.38 9.67 3.21
N LYS A 23 -10.24 8.83 3.81
CA LYS A 23 -11.12 9.20 4.94
C LYS A 23 -10.43 9.15 6.31
N ARG A 24 -9.14 8.77 6.36
CA ARG A 24 -8.37 8.52 7.59
C ARG A 24 -8.99 7.47 8.53
N ASP A 25 -9.79 6.55 8.00
CA ASP A 25 -10.24 5.35 8.73
C ASP A 25 -9.14 4.27 8.65
N PHE A 26 -8.11 4.43 9.49
CA PHE A 26 -6.95 3.55 9.49
C PHE A 26 -7.27 2.13 9.93
N TYR A 27 -8.29 1.96 10.78
CA TYR A 27 -8.70 0.64 11.25
C TYR A 27 -9.27 -0.17 10.09
N LEU A 28 -10.23 0.39 9.36
CA LEU A 28 -10.84 -0.30 8.23
C LEU A 28 -9.86 -0.44 7.07
N ALA A 29 -9.03 0.58 6.80
CA ALA A 29 -7.97 0.51 5.81
C ALA A 29 -7.04 -0.68 6.08
N ASN A 30 -6.50 -0.79 7.30
CA ASN A 30 -5.59 -1.87 7.67
C ASN A 30 -6.26 -3.24 7.54
N LYS A 31 -7.51 -3.38 7.99
CA LYS A 31 -8.27 -4.63 7.83
C LYS A 31 -8.39 -5.05 6.35
N LYS A 32 -8.70 -4.11 5.46
CA LYS A 32 -8.83 -4.37 4.02
C LYS A 32 -7.48 -4.71 3.38
N ILE A 33 -6.42 -4.01 3.76
CA ILE A 33 -5.06 -4.26 3.28
C ILE A 33 -4.60 -5.66 3.70
N LEU A 34 -4.80 -6.06 4.95
CA LEU A 34 -4.44 -7.39 5.41
C LEU A 34 -5.23 -8.48 4.68
N SER A 35 -6.52 -8.29 4.44
CA SER A 35 -7.30 -9.19 3.59
C SER A 35 -6.75 -9.27 2.15
N ALA A 36 -6.29 -8.15 1.58
CA ALA A 36 -5.68 -8.13 0.25
C ALA A 36 -4.37 -8.92 0.23
N ILE A 37 -3.51 -8.76 1.24
CA ILE A 37 -2.27 -9.54 1.40
C ILE A 37 -2.59 -11.03 1.56
N HIS A 38 -3.62 -11.39 2.33
CA HIS A 38 -4.03 -12.79 2.46
C HIS A 38 -4.53 -13.39 1.13
N ALA A 39 -5.18 -12.59 0.28
CA ALA A 39 -5.62 -13.04 -1.04
C ALA A 39 -4.45 -13.17 -2.03
N CYS A 40 -3.57 -12.16 -2.08
CA CYS A 40 -2.40 -12.11 -2.96
C CYS A 40 -1.20 -11.51 -2.20
N PHE A 41 -0.39 -12.36 -1.58
CA PHE A 41 0.71 -11.92 -0.71
C PHE A 41 1.96 -11.47 -1.46
N ASP A 42 2.06 -11.81 -2.75
CA ASP A 42 3.21 -11.57 -3.63
C ASP A 42 3.07 -10.29 -4.48
N ARG A 43 2.06 -9.47 -4.17
CA ARG A 43 1.71 -8.27 -4.92
C ARG A 43 2.14 -6.99 -4.21
N PRO A 44 2.80 -6.04 -4.89
CA PRO A 44 3.39 -4.86 -4.27
C PRO A 44 2.35 -3.87 -3.72
N GLU A 45 1.17 -3.77 -4.33
CA GLU A 45 0.18 -2.70 -4.12
C GLU A 45 -0.32 -2.67 -2.67
N ALA A 46 -0.65 -3.84 -2.10
CA ALA A 46 -1.14 -3.93 -0.72
C ALA A 46 -0.07 -3.49 0.30
N TYR A 47 1.21 -3.78 0.06
CA TYR A 47 2.29 -3.31 0.93
C TYR A 47 2.56 -1.82 0.76
N ASN A 48 2.40 -1.26 -0.44
CA ASN A 48 2.46 0.18 -0.66
C ASN A 48 1.37 0.89 0.15
N LEU A 49 0.12 0.39 0.07
CA LEU A 49 -0.99 0.90 0.89
C LEU A 49 -0.71 0.77 2.40
N LEU A 50 -0.08 -0.31 2.84
CA LEU A 50 0.28 -0.47 4.25
C LEU A 50 1.33 0.57 4.67
N GLY A 51 2.31 0.84 3.81
CA GLY A 51 3.27 1.93 3.99
C GLY A 51 2.60 3.29 4.15
N ILE A 52 1.67 3.62 3.24
CA ILE A 52 0.85 4.84 3.30
C ILE A 52 0.03 4.90 4.58
N CYS A 53 -0.59 3.80 4.99
CA CYS A 53 -1.39 3.72 6.23
C CYS A 53 -0.55 4.10 7.46
N TYR A 54 0.67 3.58 7.55
CA TYR A 54 1.59 3.92 8.65
C TYR A 54 2.10 5.36 8.54
N GLU A 55 2.38 5.84 7.33
CA GLU A 55 2.83 7.20 7.11
C GLU A 55 1.79 8.23 7.56
N LEU A 56 0.52 8.04 7.18
CA LEU A 56 -0.59 8.92 7.56
C LEU A 56 -0.84 8.94 9.07
N GLN A 57 -0.37 7.93 9.80
CA GLN A 57 -0.36 7.85 11.27
C GLN A 57 0.91 8.44 11.92
N GLY A 58 1.85 8.99 11.13
CA GLY A 58 3.14 9.49 11.62
C GLY A 58 4.16 8.40 11.96
N LYS A 59 3.88 7.13 11.64
CA LYS A 59 4.72 5.97 11.94
C LYS A 59 5.74 5.74 10.82
N ARG A 60 6.71 6.66 10.75
CA ARG A 60 7.69 6.75 9.65
C ARG A 60 8.53 5.48 9.45
N LYS A 61 8.98 4.83 10.53
CA LYS A 61 9.84 3.64 10.45
C LYS A 61 9.09 2.47 9.81
N GLU A 62 7.85 2.28 10.21
CA GLU A 62 6.93 1.27 9.70
C GLU A 62 6.57 1.55 8.25
N ALA A 63 6.30 2.80 7.90
CA ALA A 63 6.05 3.20 6.52
C ALA A 63 7.22 2.82 5.59
N ILE A 64 8.45 3.19 5.96
CA ILE A 64 9.67 2.84 5.21
C ILE A 64 9.82 1.32 5.06
N LYS A 65 9.56 0.56 6.14
CA LYS A 65 9.61 -0.91 6.10
C LYS A 65 8.68 -1.45 5.01
N TYR A 66 7.42 -1.01 4.97
CA TYR A 66 6.44 -1.56 4.02
C TYR A 66 6.64 -1.05 2.59
N PHE A 67 7.12 0.18 2.39
CA PHE A 67 7.54 0.61 1.06
C PHE A 67 8.72 -0.22 0.52
N ARG A 68 9.68 -0.59 1.37
CA ARG A 68 10.77 -1.52 0.98
C ARG A 68 10.25 -2.91 0.64
N ILE A 69 9.26 -3.42 1.37
CA ILE A 69 8.64 -4.72 1.06
C ILE A 69 7.90 -4.64 -0.28
N SER A 70 7.13 -3.58 -0.54
CA SER A 70 6.47 -3.35 -1.83
C SER A 70 7.47 -3.34 -2.98
N TYR A 71 8.55 -2.56 -2.85
CA TYR A 71 9.63 -2.49 -3.83
C TYR A 71 10.35 -3.84 -4.03
N PHE A 72 10.50 -4.64 -2.97
CA PHE A 72 11.11 -5.97 -3.06
C PHE A 72 10.28 -6.94 -3.90
N TYR A 73 8.95 -6.91 -3.77
CA TYR A 73 8.07 -7.79 -4.57
C TYR A 73 8.06 -7.41 -6.05
N ASP A 74 8.07 -6.12 -6.37
CA ASP A 74 8.14 -5.65 -7.75
C ASP A 74 8.86 -4.30 -7.82
N GLN A 75 10.08 -4.32 -8.36
CA GLN A 75 10.89 -3.11 -8.55
C GLN A 75 10.37 -2.22 -9.67
N SER A 76 9.53 -2.76 -10.57
CA SER A 76 8.89 -2.01 -11.65
C SER A 76 7.61 -1.29 -11.20
N PHE A 77 7.10 -1.60 -10.01
CA PHE A 77 5.99 -0.88 -9.39
C PHE A 77 6.45 0.48 -8.86
N VAL A 78 6.48 1.45 -9.78
CA VAL A 78 6.96 2.83 -9.56
C VAL A 78 6.45 3.48 -8.25
N PRO A 79 5.17 3.36 -7.84
CA PRO A 79 4.66 4.00 -6.64
C PRO A 79 5.45 3.66 -5.36
N ALA A 80 5.95 2.42 -5.23
CA ALA A 80 6.75 2.01 -4.08
C ALA A 80 8.06 2.80 -3.98
N SER A 81 8.79 2.92 -5.10
CA SER A 81 10.04 3.70 -5.15
C SER A 81 9.81 5.18 -4.91
N VAL A 82 8.74 5.76 -5.49
CA VAL A 82 8.38 7.17 -5.33
C VAL A 82 8.07 7.48 -3.87
N ASN A 83 7.24 6.66 -3.21
CA ASN A 83 6.93 6.85 -1.80
C ASN A 83 8.14 6.61 -0.89
N LEU A 84 8.94 5.58 -1.16
CA LEU A 84 10.15 5.29 -0.40
C LEU A 84 11.16 6.45 -0.47
N GLN A 85 11.39 6.99 -1.67
CA GLN A 85 12.28 8.13 -1.87
C GLN A 85 11.72 9.37 -1.16
N ARG A 86 10.46 9.70 -1.44
CA ARG A 86 9.78 10.87 -0.85
C ARG A 86 9.84 10.86 0.66
N ILE A 87 9.54 9.72 1.29
CA ILE A 87 9.60 9.62 2.74
C ILE A 87 11.05 9.77 3.20
N ILE A 88 12.04 9.06 2.64
CA ILE A 88 13.45 9.13 3.07
C ILE A 88 14.00 10.55 2.98
N GLU A 89 13.77 11.22 1.86
CA GLU A 89 14.27 12.58 1.57
C GLU A 89 13.43 13.68 2.24
N ASN A 90 12.33 13.31 2.91
CA ASN A 90 11.40 14.23 3.57
C ASN A 90 10.84 15.29 2.61
N ILE A 91 10.57 14.88 1.37
CA ILE A 91 10.02 15.75 0.33
C ILE A 91 8.52 15.90 0.55
N ASN A 92 8.05 17.14 0.57
CA ASN A 92 6.62 17.43 0.56
C ASN A 92 6.05 17.28 -0.86
N LYS A 93 5.82 16.04 -1.26
CA LYS A 93 5.15 15.64 -2.51
C LYS A 93 3.91 14.81 -2.17
N GLU A 94 2.96 14.72 -3.10
CA GLU A 94 1.79 13.87 -2.92
C GLU A 94 2.16 12.39 -2.75
N ILE A 95 1.32 11.70 -1.98
CA ILE A 95 1.41 10.25 -1.78
C ILE A 95 0.90 9.55 -3.04
N ASP A 96 1.67 8.59 -3.56
CA ASP A 96 1.26 7.78 -4.71
C ASP A 96 0.64 6.45 -4.25
N PHE A 97 -0.66 6.30 -4.41
CA PHE A 97 -1.35 5.07 -4.00
C PHE A 97 -1.05 3.88 -4.91
N GLY A 98 -0.74 4.13 -6.19
CA GLY A 98 -0.47 3.07 -7.16
C GLY A 98 -1.66 2.18 -7.50
N ILE A 99 -2.88 2.71 -7.45
CA ILE A 99 -4.15 2.03 -7.77
C ILE A 99 -5.02 2.96 -8.61
#